data_AF-A0A2S7TML2-F1
#
_entry.id   AF-A0A2S7TML2-F1
#
_cell.length_a   1.000
_cell.length_b   1.000
_cell.length_c   1.000
_cell.angle_alpha   90.00
_cell.angle_beta   90.00
_cell.angle_gamma   90.00
#
_symmetry.space_group_name_H-M   'P 1'
#
loop_
_entity.id
_entity.type
_entity.pdbx_description
1 polymer ?
#
loop_
_entity_poly.entity_id
_entity_poly.type
_entity_poly.pdbx_seq_one_letter_code
_entity_poly.pdbx_strand_id
1 'polypeptide(L)'
;MHGNESTGTKAVFDFINFIQAHSGLPTVKQIMNNIQIHIIPMLNPDGALSYTRENSNGIDLNRDAVALEAKESKLLRKILEQVNPEFCFNLHDQRTIFGVEGTKNPASISFLAPSEESTRKVTQGRKQTMNVIIAMNSLLQQIIPGHVGRYTDEFYPTATGDNFQKLGHNTILIEAGHFPDDYEREKVREFNFYALLQGLFHVATEDNFDDHKDYFTIPNNIKNFYDVIFRMKNSKKDIAYQYVEKIENNKFVLALKREKKEDLSFYLSHKVFNVNS
;
A
#
# COMPACT_ATOMS: atom_id res chain seq x y z
N MET A 1 5.79 7.41 -2.03
CA MET A 1 7.13 7.66 -1.44
C MET A 1 8.23 7.27 -2.40
N HIS A 2 8.19 6.05 -2.94
CA HIS A 2 9.06 5.61 -4.02
C HIS A 2 8.57 6.17 -5.37
N GLY A 3 9.48 6.39 -6.30
CA GLY A 3 9.16 7.06 -7.57
C GLY A 3 8.37 6.20 -8.56
N ASN A 4 8.61 4.89 -8.55
CA ASN A 4 7.93 3.93 -9.41
C ASN A 4 6.56 3.45 -8.87
N GLU A 5 6.08 4.01 -7.75
CA GLU A 5 4.83 3.62 -7.09
C GLU A 5 3.79 4.74 -7.23
N SER A 6 3.13 4.79 -8.39
CA SER A 6 2.27 5.93 -8.76
C SER A 6 0.81 5.80 -8.29
N THR A 7 0.37 4.62 -7.86
CA THR A 7 -1.05 4.35 -7.58
C THR A 7 -1.59 5.25 -6.46
N GLY A 8 -0.83 5.39 -5.38
CA GLY A 8 -1.19 6.27 -4.25
C GLY A 8 -1.29 7.75 -4.66
N THR A 9 -0.34 8.26 -5.44
CA THR A 9 -0.39 9.66 -5.95
C THR A 9 -1.65 9.89 -6.79
N LYS A 10 -2.01 8.96 -7.66
CA LYS A 10 -3.22 9.08 -8.49
C LYS A 10 -4.49 9.05 -7.65
N ALA A 11 -4.56 8.19 -6.63
CA ALA A 11 -5.70 8.14 -5.70
C ALA A 11 -5.84 9.44 -4.88
N VAL A 12 -4.74 10.10 -4.52
CA VAL A 12 -4.75 11.43 -3.88
C VAL A 12 -5.34 12.48 -4.83
N PHE A 13 -5.00 12.46 -6.11
CA PHE A 13 -5.63 13.35 -7.09
C PHE A 13 -7.12 13.07 -7.28
N ASP A 14 -7.54 11.80 -7.22
CA ASP A 14 -8.97 11.46 -7.23
C ASP A 14 -9.68 12.05 -6.02
N PHE A 15 -9.07 11.96 -4.84
CA PHE A 15 -9.61 12.59 -3.63
C PHE A 15 -9.76 14.10 -3.78
N ILE A 16 -8.72 14.80 -4.27
CA ILE A 16 -8.76 16.26 -4.50
C ILE A 16 -9.89 16.63 -5.47
N ASN A 17 -9.98 15.91 -6.61
CA ASN A 17 -11.04 16.14 -7.59
C ASN A 17 -12.43 15.85 -7.01
N PHE A 18 -12.56 14.80 -6.21
CA PHE A 18 -13.82 14.40 -5.58
C PHE A 18 -14.33 15.48 -4.62
N ILE A 19 -13.50 15.98 -3.71
CA ILE A 19 -13.92 17.01 -2.74
C ILE A 19 -14.25 18.35 -3.42
N GLN A 20 -13.58 18.67 -4.53
CA GLN A 20 -13.86 19.88 -5.31
C GLN A 20 -15.20 19.76 -6.04
N ALA A 21 -15.42 18.66 -6.76
CA ALA A 21 -16.63 18.44 -7.54
C ALA A 21 -17.87 18.20 -6.66
N HIS A 22 -17.68 17.67 -5.45
CA HIS A 22 -18.76 17.24 -4.56
C HIS A 22 -18.75 17.92 -3.19
N SER A 23 -18.31 19.18 -3.13
CA SER A 23 -18.24 19.98 -1.90
C SER A 23 -19.57 20.11 -1.13
N GLY A 24 -20.70 19.88 -1.81
CA GLY A 24 -22.03 19.85 -1.22
C GLY A 24 -22.38 18.59 -0.42
N LEU A 25 -21.68 17.47 -0.66
CA LEU A 25 -22.01 16.17 -0.04
C LEU A 25 -21.77 16.19 1.47
N PRO A 26 -22.66 15.59 2.28
CA PRO A 26 -22.50 15.52 3.74
C PRO A 26 -21.14 14.94 4.17
N THR A 27 -20.69 13.84 3.55
CA THR A 27 -19.39 13.22 3.82
C THR A 27 -18.22 14.18 3.60
N VAL A 28 -18.22 14.92 2.49
CA VAL A 28 -17.16 15.91 2.18
C VAL A 28 -17.20 17.06 3.19
N LYS A 29 -18.38 17.55 3.53
CA LYS A 29 -18.53 18.60 4.54
C LYS A 29 -18.04 18.16 5.91
N GLN A 30 -18.33 16.93 6.33
CA GLN A 30 -17.86 16.38 7.60
C GLN A 30 -16.33 16.34 7.63
N ILE A 31 -15.68 15.84 6.57
CA ILE A 31 -14.22 15.84 6.47
C ILE A 31 -13.67 17.27 6.54
N MET A 32 -14.13 18.16 5.66
CA MET A 32 -13.54 19.50 5.53
C MET A 32 -13.80 20.43 6.73
N ASN A 33 -14.84 20.17 7.52
CA ASN A 33 -15.16 20.97 8.70
C ASN A 33 -14.44 20.51 9.97
N ASN A 34 -14.07 19.22 10.05
CA ASN A 34 -13.56 18.63 11.29
C ASN A 34 -12.05 18.36 11.27
N ILE A 35 -11.44 18.21 10.09
CA ILE A 35 -10.01 17.92 9.99
C ILE A 35 -9.29 18.84 9.01
N GLN A 36 -8.01 19.12 9.31
CA GLN A 36 -7.10 19.80 8.40
C GLN A 36 -6.23 18.76 7.68
N ILE A 37 -6.18 18.83 6.35
CA ILE A 37 -5.45 17.86 5.53
C ILE A 37 -4.24 18.53 4.89
N HIS A 38 -3.05 17.98 5.12
CA HIS A 38 -1.81 18.36 4.46
C HIS A 38 -1.38 17.24 3.51
N ILE A 39 -1.14 17.58 2.24
CA ILE A 39 -0.87 16.60 1.18
C ILE A 39 0.52 16.84 0.60
N ILE A 40 1.32 15.77 0.52
CA ILE A 40 2.55 15.71 -0.28
C ILE A 40 2.26 14.73 -1.43
N PRO A 41 1.85 15.19 -2.62
CA PRO A 41 1.40 14.30 -3.69
C PRO A 41 2.49 13.35 -4.18
N MET A 42 3.75 13.82 -4.20
CA MET A 42 4.92 13.07 -4.65
C MET A 42 6.15 13.52 -3.87
N LEU A 43 6.67 12.65 -3.00
CA LEU A 43 7.88 12.95 -2.23
C LEU A 43 9.17 12.78 -3.07
N ASN A 44 9.20 11.81 -3.98
CA ASN A 44 10.36 11.49 -4.82
C ASN A 44 10.09 11.79 -6.30
N PRO A 45 10.03 13.07 -6.70
CA PRO A 45 9.76 13.45 -8.09
C PRO A 45 10.89 13.02 -9.05
N ASP A 46 12.15 13.03 -8.59
CA ASP A 46 13.31 12.60 -9.39
C ASP A 46 13.21 11.10 -9.74
N GLY A 47 12.85 10.28 -8.75
CA GLY A 47 12.60 8.85 -8.96
C GLY A 47 11.36 8.61 -9.82
N ALA A 48 10.31 9.41 -9.70
CA ALA A 48 9.12 9.29 -10.54
C ALA A 48 9.43 9.59 -12.01
N LEU A 49 10.22 10.63 -12.27
CA LEU A 49 10.68 10.96 -13.62
C LEU A 49 11.53 9.85 -14.23
N SER A 50 12.34 9.18 -13.40
CA SER A 50 13.26 8.11 -13.82
C SER A 50 12.66 6.69 -13.72
N TYR A 51 11.43 6.57 -13.22
CA TYR A 51 10.77 5.32 -12.86
C TYR A 51 11.62 4.42 -11.94
N THR A 52 12.18 4.99 -10.88
CA THR A 52 13.01 4.29 -9.88
C THR A 52 12.37 4.31 -8.51
N ARG A 53 12.70 3.30 -7.69
CA ARG A 53 12.27 3.25 -6.30
C ARG A 53 12.96 4.34 -5.49
N GLU A 54 14.27 4.39 -5.61
CA GLU A 54 15.17 5.35 -4.96
C GLU A 54 15.09 6.75 -5.60
N ASN A 55 15.62 7.76 -4.91
CA ASN A 55 15.79 9.10 -5.49
C ASN A 55 16.99 9.16 -6.47
N SER A 56 17.27 10.34 -7.01
CA SER A 56 18.39 10.57 -7.95
C SER A 56 19.78 10.22 -7.42
N ASN A 57 19.95 10.10 -6.09
CA ASN A 57 21.20 9.70 -5.44
C ASN A 57 21.21 8.22 -5.03
N GLY A 58 20.21 7.42 -5.42
CA GLY A 58 20.12 6.01 -5.05
C GLY A 58 19.71 5.76 -3.59
N ILE A 59 19.10 6.75 -2.92
CA ILE A 59 18.62 6.61 -1.55
C ILE A 59 17.15 6.14 -1.55
N ASP A 60 16.86 5.03 -0.87
CA ASP A 60 15.49 4.63 -0.53
C ASP A 60 14.99 5.53 0.61
N LEU A 61 14.09 6.47 0.28
CA LEU A 61 13.55 7.42 1.25
C LEU A 61 12.79 6.72 2.40
N ASN A 62 12.26 5.51 2.18
CA ASN A 62 11.65 4.70 3.24
C ASN A 62 12.69 3.95 4.09
N ARG A 63 13.98 4.22 3.93
CA ARG A 63 15.06 3.74 4.82
C ARG A 63 15.90 4.87 5.38
N ASP A 64 15.52 6.11 5.08
CA ASP A 64 16.28 7.32 5.41
C ASP A 64 15.57 8.19 6.47
N ALA A 65 14.58 7.65 7.18
CA ALA A 65 13.78 8.41 8.16
C ALA A 65 14.57 8.82 9.43
N VAL A 66 15.71 8.17 9.68
CA VAL A 66 16.61 8.43 10.82
C VAL A 66 17.85 9.20 10.38
N ALA A 67 18.56 8.71 9.34
CA ALA A 67 19.79 9.31 8.87
C ALA A 67 19.55 10.66 8.19
N LEU A 68 18.37 10.83 7.55
CA LEU A 68 17.95 12.05 6.87
C LEU A 68 19.03 12.55 5.90
N GLU A 69 19.63 11.66 5.12
CA GLU A 69 20.67 12.00 4.15
C GLU A 69 20.09 12.78 2.97
N ALA A 70 18.95 12.32 2.45
CA ALA A 70 18.31 12.89 1.28
C ALA A 70 17.64 14.25 1.56
N LYS A 71 17.64 15.14 0.56
CA LYS A 71 16.95 16.44 0.63
C LYS A 71 15.45 16.26 0.86
N GLU A 72 14.87 15.22 0.27
CA GLU A 72 13.46 14.85 0.39
C GLU A 72 13.13 14.40 1.82
N SER A 73 13.97 13.56 2.43
CA SER A 73 13.79 13.09 3.81
C SER A 73 13.86 14.25 4.81
N LYS A 74 14.82 15.16 4.65
CA LYS A 74 14.93 16.38 5.46
C LYS A 74 13.69 17.27 5.34
N LEU A 75 13.18 17.45 4.11
CA LEU A 75 11.95 18.21 3.87
C LEU A 75 10.74 17.53 4.51
N LEU A 76 10.61 16.22 4.36
CA LEU A 76 9.51 15.45 4.95
C LEU A 76 9.53 15.57 6.49
N ARG A 77 10.69 15.41 7.12
CA ARG A 77 10.86 15.59 8.57
C ARG A 77 10.44 16.99 9.01
N LYS A 78 10.92 18.03 8.31
CA LYS A 78 10.56 19.42 8.59
C LYS A 78 9.06 19.65 8.48
N ILE A 79 8.40 19.13 7.44
CA ILE A 79 6.94 19.26 7.28
C ILE A 79 6.21 18.54 8.42
N LEU A 80 6.64 17.32 8.77
CA LEU A 80 6.04 16.57 9.88
C LEU A 80 6.10 17.36 11.19
N GLU A 81 7.26 17.92 11.52
CA GLU A 81 7.46 18.72 12.75
C GLU A 81 6.65 20.02 12.73
N GLN A 82 6.51 20.66 11.57
CA GLN A 82 5.77 21.92 11.41
C GLN A 82 4.25 21.72 11.46
N VAL A 83 3.76 20.67 10.81
CA VAL A 83 2.32 20.34 10.76
C VAL A 83 1.89 19.65 12.06
N ASN A 84 2.78 18.85 12.66
CA ASN A 84 2.52 18.04 13.83
C ASN A 84 1.20 17.24 13.74
N PRO A 85 1.02 16.40 12.69
CA PRO A 85 -0.26 15.76 12.43
C PRO A 85 -0.55 14.64 13.44
N GLU A 86 -1.82 14.47 13.80
CA GLU A 86 -2.27 13.32 14.62
C GLU A 86 -2.19 12.02 13.83
N PHE A 87 -2.59 12.05 12.55
CA PHE A 87 -2.58 10.90 11.65
C PHE A 87 -1.79 11.17 10.37
N CYS A 88 -1.08 10.15 9.90
CA CYS A 88 -0.34 10.15 8.64
C CYS A 88 -0.83 9.00 7.75
N PHE A 89 -1.16 9.28 6.49
CA PHE A 89 -1.44 8.26 5.49
C PHE A 89 -0.23 8.12 4.57
N ASN A 90 0.42 6.96 4.61
CA ASN A 90 1.59 6.66 3.80
C ASN A 90 1.23 5.62 2.71
N LEU A 91 1.15 6.10 1.48
CA LEU A 91 0.65 5.33 0.34
C LEU A 91 1.80 4.76 -0.50
N HIS A 92 1.69 3.46 -0.78
CA HIS A 92 2.70 2.66 -1.46
C HIS A 92 2.07 1.68 -2.45
N ASP A 93 2.92 1.12 -3.32
CA ASP A 93 2.56 -0.01 -4.16
C ASP A 93 3.33 -1.25 -3.70
N GLN A 94 2.64 -2.39 -3.69
CA GLN A 94 3.22 -3.71 -3.48
C GLN A 94 3.26 -4.52 -4.77
N ARG A 95 4.11 -5.54 -4.81
CA ARG A 95 4.32 -6.40 -5.99
C ARG A 95 3.13 -7.35 -6.24
N THR A 96 2.99 -7.83 -7.46
CA THR A 96 1.93 -8.78 -7.85
C THR A 96 2.11 -10.20 -7.29
N ILE A 97 3.14 -10.45 -6.46
CA ILE A 97 3.46 -11.76 -5.84
C ILE A 97 2.59 -12.09 -4.62
N PHE A 98 1.75 -11.15 -4.20
CA PHE A 98 1.08 -11.13 -2.93
C PHE A 98 -0.38 -11.58 -3.06
N GLY A 99 -0.78 -12.52 -2.21
CA GLY A 99 -2.15 -13.04 -2.06
C GLY A 99 -2.66 -12.89 -0.64
N VAL A 100 -3.97 -13.03 -0.47
CA VAL A 100 -4.62 -12.97 0.85
C VAL A 100 -4.62 -14.37 1.47
N GLU A 101 -4.09 -14.48 2.69
CA GLU A 101 -4.08 -15.74 3.44
C GLU A 101 -5.49 -16.34 3.57
N GLY A 102 -5.61 -17.65 3.34
CA GLY A 102 -6.90 -18.36 3.43
C GLY A 102 -7.82 -18.17 2.21
N THR A 103 -7.43 -17.39 1.20
CA THR A 103 -8.22 -17.21 -0.03
C THR A 103 -7.42 -17.61 -1.28
N LYS A 104 -8.07 -17.51 -2.45
CA LYS A 104 -7.42 -17.64 -3.77
C LYS A 104 -7.21 -16.29 -4.46
N ASN A 105 -7.42 -15.20 -3.73
CA ASN A 105 -7.45 -13.86 -4.28
C ASN A 105 -6.09 -13.19 -4.13
N PRO A 106 -5.69 -12.33 -5.09
CA PRO A 106 -4.55 -11.46 -4.91
C PRO A 106 -4.83 -10.45 -3.79
N ALA A 107 -3.77 -10.02 -3.10
CA ALA A 107 -3.85 -8.91 -2.17
C ALA A 107 -3.90 -7.61 -2.98
N SER A 108 -5.10 -7.07 -3.15
CA SER A 108 -5.33 -5.86 -3.95
C SER A 108 -5.09 -4.60 -3.15
N ILE A 109 -5.46 -4.62 -1.87
CA ILE A 109 -5.06 -3.60 -0.89
C ILE A 109 -4.46 -4.34 0.31
N SER A 110 -3.40 -3.80 0.90
CA SER A 110 -2.92 -4.28 2.18
C SER A 110 -2.66 -3.15 3.15
N PHE A 111 -3.05 -3.35 4.40
CA PHE A 111 -2.90 -2.34 5.44
C PHE A 111 -1.78 -2.72 6.41
N LEU A 112 -1.20 -1.70 7.05
CA LEU A 112 -0.30 -1.87 8.18
C LEU A 112 -0.45 -0.70 9.15
N ALA A 113 -0.62 -1.04 10.43
CA ALA A 113 -0.30 -0.19 11.57
C ALA A 113 1.13 -0.50 12.04
N PRO A 114 2.14 0.35 11.70
CA PRO A 114 3.55 0.12 11.99
C PRO A 114 3.82 -0.18 13.45
N SER A 115 4.86 -0.96 13.72
CA SER A 115 5.36 -1.17 15.06
C SER A 115 6.25 0.00 15.47
N GLU A 116 6.25 0.35 16.77
CA GLU A 116 7.13 1.39 17.32
C GLU A 116 8.47 0.81 17.82
N GLU A 117 8.50 -0.50 18.02
CA GLU A 117 9.63 -1.26 18.56
C GLU A 117 9.53 -2.76 18.20
N SER A 118 10.62 -3.49 18.42
CA SER A 118 10.76 -4.90 18.05
C SER A 118 9.80 -5.85 18.77
N THR A 119 9.29 -5.48 19.95
CA THR A 119 8.28 -6.27 20.69
C THR A 119 6.91 -6.25 20.04
N ARG A 120 6.67 -5.30 19.11
CA ARG A 120 5.39 -5.09 18.43
C ARG A 120 4.24 -4.85 19.41
N LYS A 121 4.55 -4.20 20.53
CA LYS A 121 3.55 -3.81 21.53
C LYS A 121 2.42 -3.01 20.88
N VAL A 122 1.18 -3.29 21.27
CA VAL A 122 0.01 -2.51 20.85
C VAL A 122 -0.11 -1.30 21.78
N THR A 123 0.59 -0.22 21.42
CA THR A 123 0.57 1.09 22.10
C THR A 123 -0.75 1.81 21.83
N GLN A 124 -1.02 2.91 22.55
CA GLN A 124 -2.24 3.68 22.30
C GLN A 124 -2.28 4.21 20.87
N GLY A 125 -1.19 4.80 20.37
CA GLY A 125 -1.12 5.27 18.98
C GLY A 125 -1.40 4.15 17.97
N ARG A 126 -0.82 2.96 18.17
CA ARG A 126 -1.10 1.81 17.31
C ARG A 126 -2.56 1.37 17.35
N LYS A 127 -3.24 1.41 18.52
CA LYS A 127 -4.69 1.13 18.59
C LYS A 127 -5.47 2.11 17.72
N GLN A 128 -5.12 3.39 17.79
CA GLN A 128 -5.80 4.42 17.00
C GLN A 128 -5.58 4.21 15.49
N THR A 129 -4.35 3.90 15.08
CA THR A 129 -4.03 3.52 13.70
C THR A 129 -4.83 2.28 13.25
N MET A 130 -4.90 1.25 14.08
CA MET A 130 -5.66 0.02 13.82
C MET A 130 -7.17 0.28 13.69
N ASN A 131 -7.72 1.16 14.51
CA ASN A 131 -9.13 1.56 14.48
C ASN A 131 -9.52 2.16 13.11
N VAL A 132 -8.72 3.10 12.59
CA VAL A 132 -8.95 3.67 11.25
C VAL A 132 -8.85 2.59 10.16
N ILE A 133 -7.89 1.66 10.28
CA ILE A 133 -7.75 0.53 9.35
C ILE A 133 -8.98 -0.39 9.37
N ILE A 134 -9.59 -0.62 10.52
CA ILE A 134 -10.83 -1.41 10.62
C ILE A 134 -11.94 -0.76 9.79
N ALA A 135 -12.12 0.56 9.90
CA ALA A 135 -13.12 1.28 9.12
C ALA A 135 -12.86 1.17 7.60
N MET A 136 -11.62 1.36 7.16
CA MET A 136 -11.24 1.20 5.75
C MET A 136 -11.45 -0.23 5.24
N ASN A 137 -11.02 -1.23 6.01
CA ASN A 137 -11.23 -2.63 5.66
C ASN A 137 -12.72 -2.99 5.60
N SER A 138 -13.53 -2.51 6.55
CA SER A 138 -14.98 -2.77 6.57
C SER A 138 -15.67 -2.27 5.29
N LEU A 139 -15.31 -1.08 4.80
CA LEU A 139 -15.80 -0.61 3.51
C LEU A 139 -15.29 -1.50 2.36
N LEU A 140 -13.99 -1.78 2.31
CA LEU A 140 -13.41 -2.56 1.22
C LEU A 140 -13.95 -4.00 1.16
N GLN A 141 -14.27 -4.64 2.28
CA GLN A 141 -14.88 -5.97 2.26
C GLN A 141 -16.26 -5.98 1.59
N GLN A 142 -16.97 -4.86 1.55
CA GLN A 142 -18.24 -4.73 0.83
C GLN A 142 -18.06 -4.59 -0.69
N ILE A 143 -16.86 -4.19 -1.13
CA ILE A 143 -16.55 -3.88 -2.54
C ILE A 143 -15.70 -5.00 -3.18
N ILE A 144 -14.67 -5.45 -2.47
CA ILE A 144 -13.68 -6.45 -2.88
C ILE A 144 -13.46 -7.52 -1.78
N PRO A 145 -14.51 -8.29 -1.42
CA PRO A 145 -14.42 -9.28 -0.34
C PRO A 145 -13.26 -10.26 -0.54
N GLY A 146 -12.43 -10.41 0.49
CA GLY A 146 -11.28 -11.33 0.48
C GLY A 146 -10.09 -10.89 -0.37
N HIS A 147 -10.02 -9.64 -0.81
CA HIS A 147 -8.87 -9.04 -1.52
C HIS A 147 -8.04 -8.08 -0.66
N VAL A 148 -8.40 -7.92 0.62
CA VAL A 148 -7.65 -7.09 1.58
C VAL A 148 -6.79 -7.98 2.46
N GLY A 149 -5.51 -7.63 2.55
CA GLY A 149 -4.55 -8.29 3.43
C GLY A 149 -3.95 -7.34 4.47
N ARG A 150 -3.15 -7.91 5.36
CA ARG A 150 -2.35 -7.17 6.35
C ARG A 150 -0.88 -7.48 6.18
N TYR A 151 -0.05 -6.44 6.09
CA TYR A 151 1.40 -6.62 6.06
C TYR A 151 1.95 -7.04 7.43
N THR A 152 3.10 -7.73 7.42
CA THR A 152 3.84 -8.01 8.65
C THR A 152 4.16 -6.70 9.37
N ASP A 153 3.88 -6.66 10.66
CA ASP A 153 4.24 -5.55 11.54
C ASP A 153 5.64 -5.72 12.14
N GLU A 154 6.51 -6.42 11.42
CA GLU A 154 7.93 -6.47 11.73
C GLU A 154 8.50 -5.07 11.80
N PHE A 155 9.20 -4.78 12.88
CA PHE A 155 9.75 -3.46 13.14
C PHE A 155 10.99 -3.21 12.28
N TYR A 156 10.92 -2.19 11.44
CA TYR A 156 12.02 -1.71 10.63
C TYR A 156 12.44 -0.33 11.13
N PRO A 157 13.49 -0.21 11.97
CA PRO A 157 13.82 1.03 12.68
C PRO A 157 14.21 2.20 11.78
N THR A 158 14.49 1.97 10.50
CA THR A 158 14.81 3.00 9.51
C THR A 158 13.62 3.36 8.61
N ALA A 159 12.51 2.62 8.71
CA ALA A 159 11.31 2.86 7.91
C ALA A 159 10.58 4.11 8.36
N THR A 160 10.00 4.84 7.39
CA THR A 160 9.29 6.09 7.66
C THR A 160 8.06 5.85 8.52
N GLY A 161 7.28 4.81 8.21
CA GLY A 161 6.07 4.44 8.96
C GLY A 161 6.36 4.17 10.44
N ASP A 162 7.30 3.28 10.71
CA ASP A 162 7.73 2.91 12.06
C ASP A 162 8.27 4.11 12.85
N ASN A 163 9.08 4.97 12.20
CA ASN A 163 9.60 6.18 12.84
C ASN A 163 8.51 7.19 13.16
N PHE A 164 7.56 7.42 12.24
CA PHE A 164 6.51 8.41 12.45
C PHE A 164 5.56 7.94 13.55
N GLN A 165 5.20 6.66 13.53
CA GLN A 165 4.43 6.02 14.60
C GLN A 165 5.14 6.15 15.95
N LYS A 166 6.45 5.86 16.01
CA LYS A 166 7.25 5.99 17.23
C LYS A 166 7.37 7.43 17.74
N LEU A 167 7.35 8.41 16.84
CA LEU A 167 7.36 9.83 17.18
C LEU A 167 5.99 10.37 17.63
N GLY A 168 4.96 9.52 17.67
CA GLY A 168 3.62 9.88 18.11
C GLY A 168 2.68 10.34 16.98
N HIS A 169 3.06 10.13 15.72
CA HIS A 169 2.19 10.41 14.57
C HIS A 169 1.58 9.10 14.06
N ASN A 170 0.29 8.89 14.29
CA ASN A 170 -0.39 7.63 13.99
C ASN A 170 -0.38 7.36 12.48
N THR A 171 0.50 6.45 12.06
CA THR A 171 0.83 6.29 10.63
C THR A 171 0.18 5.05 10.07
N ILE A 172 -0.68 5.24 9.08
CA ILE A 172 -1.40 4.19 8.35
C ILE A 172 -0.67 3.94 7.05
N LEU A 173 -0.29 2.70 6.78
CA LEU A 173 0.20 2.32 5.45
C LEU A 173 -0.91 1.67 4.64
N ILE A 174 -1.02 2.10 3.38
CA ILE A 174 -1.90 1.50 2.37
C ILE A 174 -1.02 1.06 1.20
N GLU A 175 -0.99 -0.25 0.97
CA GLU A 175 -0.18 -0.90 -0.05
C GLU A 175 -1.08 -1.36 -1.20
N ALA A 176 -1.06 -0.63 -2.31
CA ALA A 176 -1.76 -0.95 -3.55
C ALA A 176 -1.11 -2.17 -4.19
N GLY A 177 -1.82 -3.28 -4.33
CA GLY A 177 -1.31 -4.50 -4.96
C GLY A 177 -1.86 -4.73 -6.35
N HIS A 178 -2.38 -5.93 -6.58
CA HIS A 178 -2.93 -6.33 -7.87
C HIS A 178 -4.39 -6.75 -7.74
N PHE A 179 -5.19 -6.41 -8.74
CA PHE A 179 -6.53 -6.95 -8.93
C PHE A 179 -6.55 -7.72 -10.26
N PRO A 180 -7.35 -8.79 -10.42
CA PRO A 180 -7.34 -9.58 -11.64
C PRO A 180 -7.45 -8.73 -12.91
N ASP A 181 -6.54 -8.97 -13.86
CA ASP A 181 -6.38 -8.24 -15.13
C ASP A 181 -6.09 -6.72 -15.01
N ASP A 182 -5.70 -6.23 -13.83
CA ASP A 182 -5.42 -4.82 -13.55
C ASP A 182 -3.91 -4.53 -13.41
N TYR A 183 -3.15 -4.78 -14.48
CA TYR A 183 -1.69 -4.55 -14.47
C TYR A 183 -1.32 -3.06 -14.47
N GLU A 184 -2.20 -2.19 -14.97
CA GLU A 184 -2.05 -0.74 -14.91
C GLU A 184 -2.50 -0.14 -13.56
N ARG A 185 -3.08 -0.97 -12.67
CA ARG A 185 -3.55 -0.61 -11.33
C ARG A 185 -4.63 0.47 -11.30
N GLU A 186 -5.50 0.55 -12.32
CA GLU A 186 -6.62 1.49 -12.32
C GLU A 186 -7.73 1.07 -11.36
N LYS A 187 -7.99 -0.24 -11.22
CA LYS A 187 -8.95 -0.74 -10.22
C LYS A 187 -8.39 -0.67 -8.81
N VAL A 188 -7.12 -1.03 -8.63
CA VAL A 188 -6.46 -0.88 -7.34
C VAL A 188 -6.39 0.59 -6.91
N ARG A 189 -6.17 1.52 -7.84
CA ARG A 189 -6.27 2.98 -7.60
C ARG A 189 -7.64 3.38 -7.07
N GLU A 190 -8.73 2.89 -7.68
CA GLU A 190 -10.11 3.12 -7.23
C GLU A 190 -10.30 2.64 -5.77
N PHE A 191 -9.82 1.44 -5.44
CA PHE A 191 -9.92 0.91 -4.07
C PHE A 191 -9.04 1.69 -3.07
N ASN A 192 -7.87 2.15 -3.49
CA ASN A 192 -7.00 2.99 -2.67
C ASN A 192 -7.68 4.34 -2.36
N PHE A 193 -8.34 4.95 -3.36
CA PHE A 193 -9.17 6.13 -3.15
C PHE A 193 -10.32 5.88 -2.17
N TYR A 194 -11.06 4.76 -2.30
CA TYR A 194 -12.13 4.42 -1.35
C TYR A 194 -11.62 4.23 0.07
N ALA A 195 -10.48 3.55 0.24
CA ALA A 195 -9.84 3.40 1.54
C ALA A 195 -9.44 4.76 2.11
N LEU A 196 -8.74 5.60 1.34
CA LEU A 196 -8.31 6.93 1.77
C LEU A 196 -9.51 7.79 2.19
N LEU A 197 -10.57 7.85 1.37
CA LEU A 197 -11.78 8.61 1.68
C LEU A 197 -12.45 8.11 2.97
N GLN A 198 -12.58 6.80 3.14
CA GLN A 198 -13.18 6.21 4.35
C GLN A 198 -12.31 6.45 5.59
N GLY A 199 -10.99 6.35 5.47
CA GLY A 199 -10.07 6.62 6.57
C GLY A 199 -10.16 8.08 7.02
N LEU A 200 -10.15 9.04 6.09
CA LEU A 200 -10.32 10.46 6.38
C LEU A 200 -11.70 10.77 6.97
N PHE A 201 -12.75 10.16 6.43
CA PHE A 201 -14.10 10.30 6.98
C PHE A 201 -14.17 9.80 8.42
N HIS A 202 -13.64 8.62 8.69
CA HIS A 202 -13.61 8.03 10.03
C HIS A 202 -12.85 8.91 11.02
N VAL A 203 -11.66 9.39 10.65
CA VAL A 203 -10.88 10.35 11.47
C VAL A 203 -11.67 11.64 11.73
N ALA A 204 -12.47 12.09 10.78
CA ALA A 204 -13.25 13.33 10.91
C ALA A 204 -14.54 13.20 11.73
N THR A 205 -15.02 11.98 12.01
CA THR A 205 -16.32 11.77 12.67
C THR A 205 -16.24 10.94 13.94
N GLU A 206 -15.15 10.21 14.15
CA GLU A 206 -14.99 9.35 15.31
C GLU A 206 -14.37 10.13 16.48
N ASP A 207 -14.95 9.97 17.67
CA ASP A 207 -14.47 10.59 18.90
C ASP A 207 -13.62 9.60 19.72
N ASN A 208 -13.76 8.29 19.48
CA ASN A 208 -13.03 7.24 20.19
C ASN A 208 -12.38 6.20 19.26
N PHE A 209 -11.07 6.02 19.43
CA PHE A 209 -10.24 5.15 18.60
C PHE A 209 -9.67 3.93 19.38
N ASP A 210 -10.33 3.50 20.46
CA ASP A 210 -9.87 2.38 21.29
C ASP A 210 -10.12 0.99 20.68
N ASP A 211 -11.12 0.86 19.81
CA ASP A 211 -11.49 -0.41 19.18
C ASP A 211 -10.49 -0.80 18.10
N HIS A 212 -9.69 -1.83 18.38
CA HIS A 212 -8.58 -2.26 17.53
C HIS A 212 -8.51 -3.78 17.30
N LYS A 213 -9.35 -4.57 17.97
CA LYS A 213 -9.23 -6.04 17.96
C LYS A 213 -9.49 -6.63 16.58
N ASP A 214 -10.44 -6.08 15.85
CA ASP A 214 -10.82 -6.57 14.51
C ASP A 214 -9.71 -6.39 13.47
N TYR A 215 -8.73 -5.52 13.74
CA TYR A 215 -7.51 -5.42 12.91
C TYR A 215 -6.77 -6.77 12.81
N PHE A 216 -6.80 -7.58 13.87
CA PHE A 216 -6.15 -8.90 13.88
C PHE A 216 -6.94 -9.97 13.13
N THR A 217 -8.17 -9.66 12.70
CA THR A 217 -8.99 -10.54 11.87
C THR A 217 -8.71 -10.35 10.37
N ILE A 218 -8.04 -9.25 9.99
CA ILE A 218 -7.60 -9.04 8.62
C ILE A 218 -6.54 -10.10 8.28
N PRO A 219 -6.74 -10.94 7.25
CA PRO A 219 -5.81 -12.02 6.92
C PRO A 219 -4.44 -11.46 6.54
N ASN A 220 -3.38 -12.23 6.78
CA ASN A 220 -2.04 -11.78 6.41
C ASN A 220 -1.87 -11.77 4.89
N ASN A 221 -1.01 -10.87 4.44
CA ASN A 221 -0.54 -10.87 3.06
C ASN A 221 0.62 -11.86 2.88
N ILE A 222 0.51 -12.78 1.91
CA ILE A 222 1.44 -13.91 1.73
C ILE A 222 2.02 -13.95 0.31
N LYS A 223 3.27 -14.42 0.18
CA LYS A 223 3.98 -14.53 -1.10
C LYS A 223 3.66 -15.84 -1.81
N ASN A 224 2.46 -15.96 -2.36
CA ASN A 224 1.98 -17.18 -3.03
C ASN A 224 1.50 -16.98 -4.47
N PHE A 225 1.69 -15.79 -5.07
CA PHE A 225 1.32 -15.50 -6.45
C PHE A 225 2.51 -15.41 -7.40
N TYR A 226 2.27 -15.81 -8.64
CA TYR A 226 3.07 -15.50 -9.82
C TYR A 226 2.23 -14.78 -10.87
N ASP A 227 2.86 -14.04 -11.79
CA ASP A 227 2.10 -13.42 -12.88
C ASP A 227 1.59 -14.45 -13.88
N VAL A 228 2.46 -15.38 -14.27
CA VAL A 228 2.12 -16.44 -15.23
C VAL A 228 2.65 -17.77 -14.76
N ILE A 229 1.79 -18.80 -14.75
CA ILE A 229 2.22 -20.20 -14.58
C ILE A 229 1.83 -21.01 -15.82
N PHE A 230 2.83 -21.69 -16.39
CA PHE A 230 2.62 -22.76 -17.36
C PHE A 230 2.56 -24.10 -16.61
N ARG A 231 1.37 -24.69 -16.56
CA ARG A 231 1.12 -25.99 -15.95
C ARG A 231 1.48 -27.09 -16.95
N MET A 232 2.42 -27.94 -16.58
CA MET A 232 2.88 -29.06 -17.41
C MET A 232 2.09 -30.32 -17.07
N LYS A 233 1.93 -31.24 -18.04
CA LYS A 233 1.30 -32.55 -17.79
C LYS A 233 1.91 -33.32 -16.60
N ASN A 234 3.20 -33.14 -16.39
CA ASN A 234 3.87 -33.52 -15.14
C ASN A 234 4.05 -32.26 -14.28
N SER A 235 3.15 -32.08 -13.31
CA SER A 235 3.07 -30.90 -12.43
C SER A 235 4.38 -30.58 -11.69
N LYS A 236 5.30 -31.55 -11.57
CA LYS A 236 6.65 -31.33 -11.00
C LYS A 236 7.57 -30.47 -11.88
N LYS A 237 7.11 -30.05 -13.06
CA LYS A 237 7.88 -29.26 -14.03
C LYS A 237 7.17 -27.97 -14.44
N ASP A 238 6.20 -27.52 -13.67
CA ASP A 238 5.53 -26.24 -13.91
C ASP A 238 6.56 -25.11 -13.98
N ILE A 239 6.29 -24.09 -14.79
CA ILE A 239 7.19 -22.95 -14.97
C ILE A 239 6.45 -21.68 -14.59
N ALA A 240 6.99 -20.96 -13.61
CA ALA A 240 6.47 -19.67 -13.16
C ALA A 240 7.30 -18.51 -13.71
N TYR A 241 6.59 -17.42 -14.02
CA TYR A 241 7.16 -16.17 -14.47
C TYR A 241 6.58 -14.98 -13.69
N GLN A 242 7.39 -13.94 -13.56
CA GLN A 242 7.00 -12.65 -13.02
C GLN A 242 7.32 -11.55 -14.03
N TYR A 243 6.46 -10.54 -14.13
CA TYR A 243 6.81 -9.32 -14.82
C TYR A 243 7.84 -8.54 -14.03
N VAL A 244 8.78 -7.97 -14.77
CA VAL A 244 9.76 -7.01 -14.30
C VAL A 244 9.54 -5.73 -15.09
N GLU A 245 9.29 -4.66 -14.37
CA GLU A 245 9.15 -3.33 -14.92
C GLU A 245 10.50 -2.80 -15.38
N LYS A 246 10.55 -2.23 -16.59
CA LYS A 246 11.76 -1.65 -17.19
C LYS A 246 11.42 -0.41 -18.00
N ILE A 247 12.41 0.45 -18.14
CA ILE A 247 12.40 1.53 -19.13
C ILE A 247 13.33 1.12 -20.29
N GLU A 248 12.75 0.89 -21.46
CA GLU A 248 13.49 0.59 -22.69
C GLU A 248 13.14 1.64 -23.74
N ASN A 249 14.15 2.33 -24.30
CA ASN A 249 13.96 3.42 -25.27
C ASN A 249 12.96 4.50 -24.79
N ASN A 250 13.07 4.92 -23.53
CA ASN A 250 12.16 5.88 -22.87
C ASN A 250 10.68 5.44 -22.83
N LYS A 251 10.41 4.14 -22.92
CA LYS A 251 9.07 3.57 -22.76
C LYS A 251 9.06 2.56 -21.63
N PHE A 252 7.98 2.57 -20.87
CA PHE A 252 7.69 1.56 -19.88
C PHE A 252 7.36 0.22 -20.54
N VAL A 253 8.00 -0.85 -20.07
CA VAL A 253 7.84 -2.21 -20.57
C VAL A 253 7.74 -3.18 -19.40
N LEU A 254 6.77 -4.09 -19.46
CA LEU A 254 6.68 -5.26 -18.58
C LEU A 254 7.35 -6.45 -19.25
N ALA A 255 8.56 -6.78 -18.80
CA ALA A 255 9.31 -7.92 -19.31
C ALA A 255 9.05 -9.16 -18.46
N LEU A 256 8.61 -10.26 -19.09
CA LEU A 256 8.35 -11.51 -18.39
C LEU A 256 9.67 -12.24 -18.09
N LYS A 257 9.97 -12.47 -16.81
CA LYS A 257 11.18 -13.17 -16.34
C LYS A 257 10.80 -14.51 -15.69
N ARG A 258 11.50 -15.58 -16.06
CA ARG A 258 11.32 -16.89 -15.42
C ARG A 258 11.85 -16.84 -14.00
N GLU A 259 10.98 -17.16 -13.03
CA GLU A 259 11.34 -17.20 -11.62
C GLU A 259 11.65 -18.63 -11.17
N LYS A 260 10.79 -19.60 -11.52
CA LYS A 260 10.91 -20.98 -11.03
C LYS A 260 10.54 -22.03 -12.06
N LYS A 261 11.08 -23.24 -11.84
CA LYS A 261 10.68 -24.47 -12.55
C LYS A 261 10.69 -25.65 -11.57
N GLU A 262 9.54 -25.95 -10.98
CA GLU A 262 9.38 -26.96 -9.93
C GLU A 262 7.90 -27.39 -9.78
N ASP A 263 7.56 -28.10 -8.71
CA ASP A 263 6.17 -28.33 -8.32
C ASP A 263 5.59 -27.03 -7.75
N LEU A 264 4.64 -26.44 -8.46
CA LEU A 264 4.00 -25.17 -8.11
C LEU A 264 2.55 -25.35 -7.66
N SER A 265 2.15 -26.55 -7.21
CA SER A 265 0.77 -26.87 -6.83
C SER A 265 0.19 -25.97 -5.72
N PHE A 266 1.03 -25.45 -4.83
CA PHE A 266 0.63 -24.55 -3.74
C PHE A 266 0.66 -23.06 -4.12
N TYR A 267 1.10 -22.71 -5.34
CA TYR A 267 1.15 -21.34 -5.81
C TYR A 267 -0.03 -21.02 -6.74
N LEU A 268 -0.48 -19.78 -6.63
CA LEU A 268 -1.52 -19.18 -7.46
C LEU A 268 -0.87 -18.33 -8.55
N SER A 269 -1.67 -17.94 -9.54
CA SER A 269 -1.20 -17.00 -10.55
C SER A 269 -2.32 -16.19 -11.17
N HIS A 270 -1.96 -14.99 -11.64
CA HIS A 270 -2.90 -14.11 -12.35
C HIS A 270 -3.29 -14.69 -13.71
N LYS A 271 -2.37 -15.40 -14.39
CA LYS A 271 -2.64 -16.13 -15.64
C LYS A 271 -2.10 -17.55 -15.60
N VAL A 272 -2.93 -18.52 -15.97
CA VAL A 272 -2.56 -19.94 -16.06
C VAL A 272 -2.67 -20.42 -17.50
N PHE A 273 -1.64 -21.09 -18.00
CA PHE A 273 -1.67 -21.80 -19.27
C PHE A 273 -1.44 -23.29 -19.04
N ASN A 274 -2.37 -24.14 -19.49
CA ASN A 274 -2.19 -25.58 -19.47
C ASN A 274 -1.50 -26.01 -20.76
N VAL A 275 -0.28 -26.53 -20.66
CA VAL A 275 0.45 -27.04 -21.80
C VAL A 275 -0.04 -28.45 -22.10
N ASN A 276 -1.07 -28.53 -22.93
CA ASN A 276 -1.53 -29.77 -23.53
C ASN A 276 -0.67 -30.00 -24.77
N SER A 277 0.09 -31.10 -24.77
CA SER A 277 0.80 -31.59 -25.96
C SER A 277 -0.17 -31.90 -27.10
#